data_AF-A0A925W9G2-F1
#
_entry.id   AF-A0A925W9G2-F1
#
_cell.length_a   1.000
_cell.length_b   1.000
_cell.length_c   1.000
_cell.angle_alpha   90.00
_cell.angle_beta   90.00
_cell.angle_gamma   90.00
#
_symmetry.space_group_name_H-M   'P 1'
#
loop_
_entity.id
_entity.type
_entity.pdbx_description
1 polymer ?
#
loop_
_entity_poly.entity_id
_entity_poly.type
_entity_poly.pdbx_seq_one_letter_code
_entity_poly.pdbx_strand_id
1 'polypeptide(L)'
;MRTDPAAGAAVAIGGSVTLVVSRGVEPPPEPEVVTVPFLVGQSLDEAREVLDDLGLSVQVRSSLPFGIRENPQVIGQSLGPGSIVEEGTQIVLDTL
;
A
#
# COMPACT_ATOMS: atom_id res chain seq x y z
N MET A 1 -15.26 55.71 -38.94
CA MET A 1 -14.68 54.35 -39.02
C MET A 1 -14.38 53.86 -37.61
N ARG A 2 -14.44 52.55 -37.38
CA ARG A 2 -14.70 51.80 -36.12
C ARG A 2 -13.49 51.65 -35.19
N THR A 3 -13.73 51.71 -33.86
CA THR A 3 -13.30 50.74 -32.84
C THR A 3 -14.12 50.88 -31.56
N ASP A 4 -14.66 49.73 -31.15
CA ASP A 4 -15.11 49.34 -29.81
C ASP A 4 -13.85 49.08 -28.95
N PRO A 5 -13.78 49.41 -27.65
CA PRO A 5 -14.86 49.29 -26.66
C PRO A 5 -15.46 50.61 -26.14
N ALA A 6 -16.74 50.53 -25.73
CA ALA A 6 -17.43 51.56 -24.97
C ALA A 6 -17.24 51.40 -23.45
N ALA A 7 -17.04 52.55 -22.81
CA ALA A 7 -17.35 52.91 -21.43
C ALA A 7 -16.70 52.09 -20.28
N GLY A 8 -15.90 52.80 -19.49
CA GLY A 8 -15.22 52.26 -18.33
C GLY A 8 -16.09 52.04 -17.09
N ALA A 9 -15.54 51.27 -16.17
CA ALA A 9 -15.65 51.52 -14.74
C ALA A 9 -14.48 50.81 -14.04
N ALA A 10 -13.90 51.51 -13.08
CA ALA A 10 -12.61 51.24 -12.47
C ALA A 10 -12.64 50.10 -11.45
N VAL A 11 -11.53 49.37 -11.32
CA VAL A 11 -11.02 48.96 -10.01
C VAL A 11 -9.49 49.10 -10.02
N ALA A 12 -8.99 50.04 -9.22
CA ALA A 12 -7.69 49.93 -8.60
C ALA A 12 -7.87 49.23 -7.26
N ILE A 13 -6.98 48.32 -6.90
CA ILE A 13 -6.25 48.28 -5.62
C ILE A 13 -5.42 46.99 -5.60
N GLY A 14 -4.17 47.16 -5.19
CA GLY A 14 -3.20 46.09 -5.06
C GLY A 14 -3.73 44.92 -4.24
N GLY A 15 -3.55 43.74 -4.81
CA GLY A 15 -3.26 42.55 -4.05
C GLY A 15 -1.97 42.04 -4.64
N SER A 16 -0.91 42.01 -3.84
CA SER A 16 0.18 41.06 -4.05
C SER A 16 -0.45 39.75 -4.47
N VAL A 17 -0.12 39.28 -5.67
CA VAL A 17 -0.46 37.92 -6.09
C VAL A 17 0.37 37.02 -5.18
N THR A 18 -0.13 36.79 -3.97
CA THR A 18 0.24 35.65 -3.16
C THR A 18 -0.26 34.49 -3.98
N LEU A 19 0.62 33.98 -4.83
CA LEU A 19 0.47 32.65 -5.39
C LEU A 19 0.49 31.73 -4.18
N VAL A 20 -0.70 31.50 -3.63
CA VAL A 20 -1.00 30.26 -2.94
C VAL A 20 -0.78 29.23 -4.02
N VAL A 21 0.46 28.74 -4.13
CA VAL A 21 0.66 27.36 -4.49
C VAL A 21 -0.03 26.64 -3.35
N SER A 22 -1.34 26.43 -3.51
CA SER A 22 -2.07 25.42 -2.77
C SER A 22 -1.17 24.22 -2.94
N ARG A 23 -0.53 23.83 -1.83
CA ARG A 23 0.20 22.58 -1.69
C ARG A 23 -0.72 21.56 -2.32
N GLY A 24 -0.44 21.24 -3.58
CA GLY A 24 -1.30 20.38 -4.37
C GLY A 24 -1.32 19.11 -3.59
N VAL A 25 -2.47 18.88 -2.95
CA VAL A 25 -2.91 17.66 -2.30
C VAL A 25 -1.74 16.70 -2.16
N GLU A 26 -1.09 16.67 -0.98
CA GLU A 26 -0.35 15.46 -0.57
C GLU A 26 -1.20 14.31 -1.08
N PRO A 27 -0.69 13.50 -2.05
CA PRO A 27 -1.51 12.43 -2.60
C PRO A 27 -2.14 11.75 -1.39
N PRO A 28 -3.49 11.58 -1.38
CA PRO A 28 -4.13 10.92 -0.24
C PRO A 28 -3.27 9.70 0.07
N PRO A 29 -2.89 9.47 1.34
CA PRO A 29 -1.91 8.44 1.69
C PRO A 29 -2.26 7.25 0.82
N GLU A 30 -1.35 6.90 -0.09
CA GLU A 30 -1.59 5.80 -1.02
C GLU A 30 -2.13 4.70 -0.13
N PRO A 31 -3.31 4.11 -0.46
CA PRO A 31 -3.87 3.09 0.41
C PRO A 31 -2.71 2.15 0.70
N GLU A 32 -2.35 1.95 1.97
CA GLU A 32 -1.10 1.30 2.34
C GLU A 32 -1.25 -0.18 1.97
N VAL A 33 -1.09 -0.43 0.68
CA VAL A 33 -1.36 -1.68 0.02
C VAL A 33 -0.02 -2.33 -0.23
N VAL A 34 0.05 -3.54 0.25
CA VAL A 34 1.24 -4.35 0.31
C VAL A 34 1.03 -5.50 -0.67
N THR A 35 2.08 -5.77 -1.45
CA THR A 35 2.05 -6.91 -2.37
C THR A 35 2.45 -8.17 -1.62
N VAL A 36 1.60 -9.19 -1.68
CA VAL A 36 1.86 -10.48 -1.07
C VAL A 36 3.06 -11.15 -1.77
N PRO A 37 4.14 -11.44 -1.04
CA PRO A 37 5.32 -12.09 -1.59
C PRO A 37 5.05 -13.57 -1.92
N PHE A 38 5.93 -14.17 -2.72
CA PHE A 38 5.93 -15.60 -2.97
C PHE A 38 6.70 -16.34 -1.88
N LEU A 39 5.98 -17.02 -1.00
CA LEU A 39 6.54 -17.68 0.18
C LEU A 39 6.55 -19.21 0.06
N VAL A 40 5.80 -19.75 -0.90
CA VAL A 40 5.78 -21.20 -1.16
C VAL A 40 7.17 -21.69 -1.54
N GLY A 41 7.63 -22.74 -0.85
CA GLY A 41 8.97 -23.29 -0.99
C GLY A 41 10.01 -22.67 -0.05
N GLN A 42 9.72 -21.53 0.58
CA GLN A 42 10.59 -20.93 1.58
C GLN A 42 10.37 -21.56 2.96
N SER A 43 11.34 -21.32 3.85
CA SER A 43 11.20 -21.60 5.27
C SER A 43 10.14 -20.70 5.90
N LEU A 44 9.37 -21.22 6.85
CA LEU A 44 8.39 -20.42 7.58
C LEU A 44 9.01 -19.19 8.26
N ASP A 45 10.24 -19.31 8.76
CA ASP A 45 10.96 -18.24 9.43
C ASP A 45 11.20 -17.06 8.47
N GLU A 46 11.77 -17.33 7.30
CA GLU A 46 11.94 -16.33 6.23
C GLU A 46 10.59 -15.75 5.80
N ALA A 47 9.59 -16.61 5.60
CA ALA A 47 8.27 -16.17 5.19
C ALA A 47 7.60 -15.25 6.24
N ARG A 48 7.82 -15.52 7.52
CA ARG A 48 7.33 -14.72 8.63
C ARG A 48 8.04 -13.37 8.67
N GLU A 49 9.36 -13.36 8.52
CA GLU A 49 10.17 -12.14 8.54
C GLU A 49 9.81 -11.19 7.39
N VAL A 50 9.65 -11.73 6.17
CA VAL A 50 9.22 -10.94 5.00
C VAL A 50 7.82 -10.37 5.19
N LEU A 51 6.88 -11.15 5.75
CA LEU A 51 5.53 -10.65 6.01
C LEU A 51 5.51 -9.57 7.10
N ASP A 52 6.31 -9.74 8.16
CA ASP A 52 6.42 -8.78 9.26
C ASP A 52 7.04 -7.45 8.80
N ASP A 53 8.10 -7.50 7.98
CA ASP A 53 8.72 -6.33 7.34
C ASP A 53 7.73 -5.54 6.46
N LEU A 54 6.85 -6.28 5.80
CA LEU A 54 5.77 -5.75 4.97
C LEU A 54 4.53 -5.29 5.78
N GLY A 55 4.54 -5.40 7.11
CA GLY A 55 3.41 -5.02 7.97
C GLY A 55 2.21 -5.97 7.85
N LEU A 56 2.38 -7.17 7.31
CA LEU A 56 1.33 -8.16 7.11
C LEU A 56 1.22 -9.10 8.31
N SER A 57 -0.01 -9.46 8.67
CA SER A 57 -0.25 -10.45 9.71
C SER A 57 -0.03 -11.86 9.15
N VAL A 58 0.73 -12.70 9.85
CA VAL A 58 1.00 -14.08 9.43
C VAL A 58 0.36 -15.09 10.38
N GLN A 59 -0.38 -16.05 9.81
CA GLN A 59 -0.97 -17.15 10.55
C GLN A 59 -0.45 -18.47 10.02
N VAL A 60 0.10 -19.29 10.91
CA VAL A 60 0.70 -20.57 10.51
C VAL A 60 -0.27 -21.70 10.76
N ARG A 61 -0.54 -22.48 9.72
CA ARG A 61 -1.31 -23.71 9.78
C ARG A 61 -0.39 -24.89 9.47
N SER A 62 -0.21 -25.77 10.44
CA SER A 62 0.55 -27.00 10.25
C SER A 62 -0.37 -28.12 9.82
N SER A 63 -0.01 -28.83 8.75
CA SER A 63 -0.74 -30.02 8.30
C SER A 63 -0.25 -31.31 8.99
N LEU A 64 0.74 -31.23 9.87
CA LEU A 64 1.25 -32.39 10.61
C LEU A 64 0.47 -32.63 11.91
N PRO A 65 0.08 -33.87 12.20
CA PRO A 65 -0.60 -34.22 13.46
C PRO A 65 0.31 -34.16 14.69
N PHE A 66 1.63 -34.08 14.50
CA PHE A 66 2.63 -34.09 15.58
C PHE A 66 3.27 -32.72 15.87
N GLY A 67 2.73 -31.63 15.32
CA GLY A 67 3.24 -30.27 15.51
C GLY A 67 4.21 -29.81 14.42
N ILE A 68 4.80 -28.63 14.65
CA ILE A 68 5.67 -27.95 13.69
C ILE A 68 7.11 -28.49 13.82
N ARG A 69 7.74 -28.86 12.69
CA ARG A 69 9.17 -29.24 12.65
C ARG A 69 10.08 -28.04 12.96
N GLU A 70 11.35 -28.30 13.26
CA GLU A 70 12.34 -27.27 13.58
C GLU A 70 12.61 -26.27 12.43
N ASN A 71 12.10 -26.52 11.22
CA ASN A 71 12.05 -25.56 10.13
C ASN A 71 11.00 -26.02 9.11
N PRO A 72 9.71 -25.69 9.31
CA PRO A 72 8.66 -26.20 8.45
C PRO A 72 8.69 -25.43 7.13
N GLN A 73 8.50 -26.14 6.03
CA GLN A 73 8.51 -25.51 4.71
C GLN A 73 7.11 -25.03 4.37
N VAL A 74 6.99 -23.82 3.86
CA VAL A 74 5.71 -23.30 3.36
C VAL A 74 5.35 -24.05 2.09
N ILE A 75 4.21 -24.72 2.11
CA ILE A 75 3.66 -25.47 0.96
C ILE A 75 2.45 -24.79 0.35
N GLY A 76 1.88 -23.82 1.05
CA GLY A 76 0.73 -23.06 0.58
C GLY A 76 0.61 -21.73 1.32
N GLN A 77 -0.02 -20.78 0.65
CA GLN A 77 -0.41 -19.50 1.21
C GLN A 77 -1.84 -19.19 0.77
N SER A 78 -2.66 -18.66 1.69
CA SER A 78 -4.07 -18.36 1.41
C SER A 78 -4.23 -17.29 0.34
N LEU A 79 -3.34 -16.29 0.33
CA LEU A 79 -3.30 -15.24 -0.68
C LEU A 79 -2.17 -15.55 -1.64
N GLY A 80 -2.46 -15.63 -2.94
CA GLY A 80 -1.46 -15.94 -3.95
C GLY A 80 -0.36 -14.86 -4.03
N PRO A 81 0.84 -15.22 -4.51
CA PRO A 81 1.90 -14.24 -4.77
C PRO A 81 1.45 -13.16 -5.76
N GLY A 82 1.87 -11.92 -5.51
CA GLY A 82 1.49 -10.77 -6.34
C GLY A 82 0.07 -10.24 -6.04
N SER A 83 -0.65 -10.82 -5.08
CA SER A 83 -1.91 -10.26 -4.61
C SER A 83 -1.66 -8.93 -3.90
N ILE A 84 -2.51 -7.93 -4.13
CA ILE A 84 -2.40 -6.64 -3.46
C ILE A 84 -3.43 -6.64 -2.31
N VAL A 85 -2.95 -6.43 -1.10
CA VAL A 85 -3.77 -6.41 0.12
C VAL A 85 -3.42 -5.20 0.97
N GLU A 86 -4.31 -4.78 1.87
CA GLU A 86 -4.00 -3.71 2.81
C GLU A 86 -2.97 -4.19 3.85
N GLU A 87 -2.16 -3.28 4.37
CA GLU A 87 -1.31 -3.56 5.52
C GLU A 87 -2.13 -4.15 6.68
N GLY A 88 -1.52 -5.02 7.48
CA GLY A 88 -2.21 -5.76 8.53
C GLY A 88 -3.10 -6.90 8.04
N THR A 89 -3.23 -7.12 6.73
CA THR A 89 -3.98 -8.27 6.19
C THR A 89 -3.36 -9.58 6.69
N GLN A 90 -4.23 -10.50 7.12
CA GLN A 90 -3.81 -11.81 7.60
C GLN A 90 -3.59 -12.80 6.45
N ILE A 91 -2.39 -13.34 6.37
CA ILE A 91 -1.98 -14.37 5.42
C ILE A 91 -1.81 -15.69 6.16
N VAL A 92 -2.62 -16.67 5.81
CA VAL A 92 -2.47 -18.03 6.33
C VAL A 92 -1.43 -18.77 5.48
N LEU A 93 -0.40 -19.30 6.13
CA LEU A 93 0.63 -20.15 5.53
C LEU A 93 0.42 -21.59 5.95
N ASP A 94 0.25 -22.47 4.97
CA ASP A 94 0.20 -23.91 5.17
C ASP A 94 1.61 -24.49 5.12
N THR A 95 1.96 -25.30 6.11
CA THR A 95 3.30 -25.85 6.29
C THR A 95 3.31 -27.37 6.54
N LEU A 96 4.42 -28.02 6.18
CA LEU A 96 4.70 -29.46 6.39
C LEU A 96 6.05 -29.72 7.08
#